data_AF-X6CDF2-F1
#
_entry.id   AF-X6CDF2-F1
#
_cell.length_a   1.000
_cell.length_b   1.000
_cell.length_c   1.000
_cell.angle_alpha   90.00
_cell.angle_beta   90.00
_cell.angle_gamma   90.00
#
_symmetry.space_group_name_H-M   'P 1'
#
loop_
_entity.id
_entity.type
_entity.pdbx_description
1 polymer ?
#
loop_
_entity_poly.entity_id
_entity_poly.type
_entity_poly.pdbx_seq_one_letter_code
_entity_poly.pdbx_strand_id
1 'polypeptide(L)' 'MDASFLDHIDDIEDPRVPGMVVYRLDEILLTVLVGLLCRAEDFDEIEDVGVELLDWLR' A
#
# COMPACT_ATOMS: atom_id res chain seq x y z
N MET A 1 -1.22 22.72 -6.05
CA MET A 1 -0.72 21.53 -6.76
C MET A 1 -1.21 20.39 -5.89
N ASP A 2 -2.20 19.64 -6.36
CA ASP A 2 -2.75 18.53 -5.59
C ASP A 2 -1.65 17.48 -5.47
N ALA A 3 -1.08 17.31 -4.27
CA ALA A 3 -0.11 16.26 -4.02
C ALA A 3 -0.85 14.92 -4.08
N SER A 4 -0.38 13.99 -4.91
CA SER A 4 -0.95 12.65 -4.89
C SER A 4 -0.62 11.96 -3.56
N PHE A 5 -1.43 10.97 -3.18
CA PHE A 5 -1.16 10.17 -1.97
C PHE A 5 0.25 9.58 -1.97
N LEU A 6 0.76 9.19 -3.13
CA LEU A 6 2.10 8.63 -3.28
C LEU A 6 3.19 9.70 -3.12
N ASP A 7 2.97 10.91 -3.65
CA ASP A 7 3.92 12.03 -3.47
C ASP A 7 4.10 12.37 -1.98
N HIS A 8 3.03 12.25 -1.19
CA HIS A 8 3.11 12.50 0.26
C HIS A 8 3.85 11.39 1.02
N ILE A 9 3.82 10.16 0.50
CA ILE A 9 4.49 9.02 1.11
C ILE A 9 5.99 9.01 0.79
N ASP A 10 6.38 9.48 -0.39
CA ASP A 10 7.79 9.53 -0.80
C ASP A 10 8.64 10.43 0.14
N ASP A 11 8.03 11.38 0.83
CA ASP A 11 8.68 12.22 1.85
C ASP A 11 8.95 11.49 3.18
N ILE A 12 8.39 10.30 3.38
CA ILE A 12 8.51 9.52 4.62
C ILE A 12 9.72 8.59 4.53
N GLU A 13 10.65 8.73 5.48
CA GLU A 13 11.76 7.77 5.62
C GLU A 13 11.23 6.38 5.94
N ASP A 14 11.64 5.37 5.14
CA ASP A 14 11.19 4.00 5.29
C ASP A 14 11.65 3.41 6.63
N PRO A 15 10.73 3.13 7.58
CA PRO A 15 11.10 2.67 8.92
C PRO A 15 11.48 1.18 8.96
N ARG A 16 11.37 0.45 7.85
CA ARG A 16 11.60 -0.99 7.78
C ARG A 16 13.09 -1.30 7.77
N VAL A 17 13.47 -2.47 8.29
CA VAL A 17 14.87 -2.88 8.41
C VAL A 17 15.49 -3.10 7.02
N PRO A 18 16.58 -2.39 6.66
CA PRO A 18 17.26 -2.60 5.40
C PRO A 18 17.72 -4.05 5.23
N GLY A 19 17.51 -4.62 4.04
CA GLY A 19 17.81 -6.03 3.77
C GLY A 19 16.72 -7.03 4.21
N MET A 20 15.65 -6.55 4.85
CA MET A 20 14.42 -7.32 5.14
C MET A 20 13.21 -6.80 4.34
N VAL A 21 13.46 -6.00 3.30
CA VAL A 21 12.44 -5.36 2.45
C VAL A 21 12.29 -6.15 1.16
N VAL A 22 11.09 -6.67 0.90
CA VAL A 22 10.75 -7.39 -0.34
C VAL A 22 10.03 -6.48 -1.33
N TYR A 23 9.07 -5.68 -0.85
CA TYR A 23 8.25 -4.77 -1.65
C TYR A 23 8.50 -3.32 -1.27
N ARG A 24 8.27 -2.40 -2.20
CA ARG A 24 8.42 -0.96 -1.91
C ARG A 24 7.38 -0.50 -0.89
N LEU A 25 7.67 0.58 -0.17
CA LEU A 25 6.79 1.05 0.90
C LEU A 25 5.48 1.59 0.33
N ASP A 26 5.55 2.34 -0.76
CA ASP A 26 4.41 2.92 -1.47
C ASP A 26 3.46 1.87 -2.02
N GLU A 27 3.97 0.77 -2.59
CA GLU A 27 3.15 -0.37 -3.06
C GLU A 27 2.32 -0.99 -1.91
N ILE A 28 2.96 -1.19 -0.76
CA ILE A 28 2.29 -1.72 0.43
C ILE A 28 1.25 -0.73 0.95
N LEU A 29 1.62 0.56 1.08
CA LEU A 29 0.73 1.59 1.62
C LEU A 29 -0.48 1.84 0.71
N LEU A 30 -0.31 1.79 -0.61
CA LEU A 30 -1.44 1.88 -1.54
C LEU A 30 -2.39 0.69 -1.39
N THR A 31 -1.84 -0.53 -1.31
CA THR A 31 -2.64 -1.75 -1.12
C THR A 31 -3.42 -1.71 0.20
N VAL A 32 -2.77 -1.31 1.29
CA VAL A 32 -3.41 -1.15 2.61
C VAL A 32 -4.48 -0.06 2.56
N LEU A 33 -4.22 1.10 1.95
CA LEU A 33 -5.22 2.16 1.81
C LEU A 33 -6.47 1.64 1.09
N VAL A 34 -6.28 0.93 -0.03
CA VAL A 34 -7.38 0.38 -0.83
C VAL A 34 -8.16 -0.67 -0.03
N GLY A 35 -7.48 -1.58 0.65
CA GLY A 35 -8.12 -2.54 1.55
C GLY A 35 -8.96 -1.87 2.63
N LEU A 36 -8.42 -0.84 3.31
CA LEU A 36 -9.14 -0.07 4.32
C LEU A 36 -10.38 0.66 3.75
N LEU A 37 -10.28 1.21 2.54
CA LEU A 37 -11.43 1.84 1.85
C LEU A 37 -12.51 0.80 1.50
N CYS A 38 -12.10 -0.44 1.21
CA CYS A 38 -12.96 -1.59 0.99
C CYS A 38 -13.46 -2.23 2.30
N ARG A 39 -13.09 -1.68 3.46
CA ARG A 39 -13.42 -2.18 4.81
C ARG A 39 -12.81 -3.54 5.16
N ALA A 40 -11.66 -3.87 4.59
CA ALA A 40 -10.87 -5.00 5.08
C ALA A 40 -10.44 -4.74 6.54
N GLU A 41 -10.66 -5.71 7.41
CA GLU A 41 -10.41 -5.61 8.86
C GLU A 41 -9.02 -6.13 9.26
N ASP A 42 -8.42 -7.00 8.45
CA ASP A 42 -7.10 -7.58 8.69
C ASP A 42 -6.27 -7.73 7.40
N PHE A 43 -5.07 -8.28 7.53
CA PHE A 43 -4.15 -8.43 6.40
C PHE A 43 -4.59 -9.49 5.40
N ASP A 44 -5.32 -10.51 5.84
CA ASP A 44 -5.82 -11.57 4.96
C ASP A 44 -6.92 -10.97 4.05
N GLU A 45 -7.82 -10.17 4.61
CA GLU A 45 -8.83 -9.45 3.84
C GLU A 45 -8.23 -8.37 2.91
N ILE A 46 -7.14 -7.70 3.33
CA ILE A 46 -6.41 -6.76 2.46
C ILE A 46 -5.77 -7.51 1.29
N GLU A 47 -5.21 -8.69 1.51
CA GLU A 47 -4.67 -9.55 0.46
C GLU A 47 -5.76 -9.92 -0.55
N ASP A 48 -6.92 -10.38 -0.07
CA ASP A 48 -8.06 -10.75 -0.92
C ASP A 48 -8.49 -9.57 -1.81
N VAL A 49 -8.66 -8.37 -1.23
CA VAL A 49 -8.98 -7.14 -1.99
C VAL A 49 -7.88 -6.82 -3.00
N GLY A 50 -6.61 -6.92 -2.60
CA GLY A 50 -5.47 -6.63 -3.46
C GLY A 50 -5.38 -7.58 -4.66
N VAL A 51 -5.68 -8.87 -4.47
CA VAL A 51 -5.73 -9.87 -5.53
C VAL A 51 -6.90 -9.61 -6.48
N GLU A 52 -8.09 -9.31 -5.94
CA GLU A 52 -9.28 -9.02 -6.75
C GLU A 52 -9.11 -7.74 -7.60
N LEU A 53 -8.43 -6.73 -7.08
CA LEU A 53 -8.22 -5.44 -7.73
C LEU A 53 -6.83 -5.29 -8.38
N LEU A 54 -6.08 -6.38 -8.55
CA LEU A 54 -4.68 -6.34 -8.98
C LEU A 54 -4.46 -5.61 -10.32
N ASP A 55 -5.37 -5.78 -11.28
CA ASP A 55 -5.27 -5.10 -12.58
C ASP A 55 -5.55 -3.60 -12.48
N TRP A 56 -6.29 -3.14 -11.46
CA TRP A 56 -6.53 -1.74 -11.19
C TRP A 56 -5.37 -1.09 -10.40
N LEU A 57 -4.69 -1.87 -9.56
CA LEU A 57 -3.55 -1.44 -8.75
C LEU A 57 -2.24 -1.29 -9.54
N ARG A 58 -2.16 -1.83 -10.76
CA ARG A 58 -0.99 -1.77 -11.66
C ARG A 58 -1.02 -0.53 -12.56
#